data_AF-A0A0G0EU77-F1
#
_entry.id   AF-A0A0G0EU77-F1
#
_cell.length_a   1.000
_cell.length_b   1.000
_cell.length_c   1.000
_cell.angle_alpha   90.00
_cell.angle_beta   90.00
_cell.angle_gamma   90.00
#
_symmetry.space_group_name_H-M   'P 1'
#
loop_
_entity.id
_entity.type
_entity.pdbx_description
1 polymer ?
#
loop_
_entity_poly.entity_id
_entity_poly.type
_entity_poly.pdbx_seq_one_letter_code
_entity_poly.pdbx_strand_id
1 'polypeptide(L)'
;MKIKWLKKGLFLIITALLMAVPFFHSSANFFESGSVVDLINKDRAERNILPLVVNEKLSEAAKNKAKDMIENDYFAHTSPAGITPWSWIEKAGYDYALAGENLAINFTDPEKQHQALMNSETHKKIF
;
A
#
# COMPACT_ATOMS: atom_id res chain seq x y z
N MET A 1 -12.36 76.18 3.99
CA MET A 1 -13.31 75.54 3.05
C MET A 1 -12.58 75.08 1.79
N LYS A 2 -12.37 73.76 1.63
CA LYS A 2 -12.34 73.00 0.37
C LYS A 2 -11.99 71.54 0.68
N ILE A 3 -13.03 70.71 0.68
CA ILE A 3 -12.95 69.25 0.70
C ILE A 3 -12.51 68.79 -0.70
N LYS A 4 -11.55 67.87 -0.78
CA LYS A 4 -11.37 67.00 -1.96
C LYS A 4 -11.01 65.59 -1.51
N TRP A 5 -12.04 64.76 -1.37
CA TRP A 5 -11.91 63.31 -1.40
C TRP A 5 -11.90 62.82 -2.86
N LEU A 6 -11.15 61.73 -3.08
CA LEU A 6 -11.22 60.76 -4.17
C LEU A 6 -10.84 61.21 -5.60
N LYS A 7 -9.78 60.57 -6.13
CA LYS A 7 -9.83 59.56 -7.22
C LYS A 7 -8.43 59.34 -7.79
N LYS A 8 -7.90 58.10 -7.71
CA LYS A 8 -7.30 57.32 -8.83
C LYS A 8 -6.55 56.07 -8.32
N GLY A 9 -6.87 54.92 -8.94
CA GLY A 9 -6.31 53.58 -8.70
C GLY A 9 -7.30 52.69 -7.94
N LEU A 10 -8.21 51.88 -8.52
CA LEU A 10 -8.07 50.90 -9.63
C LEU A 10 -6.86 49.99 -9.37
N PHE A 11 -6.88 48.66 -9.29
CA PHE A 11 -7.83 47.55 -9.36
C PHE A 11 -6.93 46.31 -9.15
N LEU A 12 -7.42 45.24 -8.49
CA LEU A 12 -6.70 43.97 -8.20
C LEU A 12 -5.58 44.13 -7.17
N ILE A 13 -5.52 43.39 -6.05
CA ILE A 13 -5.43 41.94 -5.98
C ILE A 13 -6.21 41.48 -4.74
N ILE A 14 -7.41 40.94 -4.99
CA ILE A 14 -7.95 39.87 -4.17
C ILE A 14 -7.01 38.67 -4.38
N THR A 15 -6.75 37.91 -3.32
CA THR A 15 -5.97 36.65 -3.22
C THR A 15 -4.48 36.73 -2.90
N ALA A 16 -4.17 36.76 -1.60
CA ALA A 16 -3.01 36.04 -1.06
C ALA A 16 -3.31 35.56 0.37
N LEU A 17 -4.49 34.97 0.57
CA LEU A 17 -4.83 34.18 1.75
C LEU A 17 -5.39 32.85 1.25
N LEU A 18 -4.47 31.91 0.99
CA LEU A 18 -4.58 30.50 0.57
C LEU A 18 -3.28 30.31 -0.23
N MET A 19 -2.23 29.61 0.21
CA MET A 19 -2.22 28.20 0.57
C MET A 19 -0.93 27.94 1.36
N ALA A 20 -1.03 27.81 2.68
CA ALA A 20 -0.13 26.92 3.40
C ALA A 20 -0.68 25.50 3.24
N VAL A 21 -0.70 25.01 2.00
CA VAL A 21 -0.86 23.57 1.77
C VAL A 21 0.56 23.06 1.85
N PRO A 22 0.92 22.19 2.82
CA PRO A 22 2.18 21.50 2.71
C PRO A 22 2.12 20.78 1.38
N PHE A 23 3.00 21.16 0.45
CA PHE A 23 3.30 20.31 -0.69
C PHE A 23 3.70 18.98 -0.07
N PHE A 24 2.78 18.01 -0.08
CA PHE A 24 3.13 16.62 -0.01
C PHE A 24 4.11 16.45 -1.17
N HIS A 25 5.39 16.47 -0.85
CA HIS A 25 6.40 15.97 -1.76
C HIS A 25 6.01 14.51 -1.94
N SER A 26 5.35 14.21 -3.06
CA SER A 26 5.31 12.86 -3.55
C SER A 26 6.77 12.52 -3.80
N SER A 27 7.41 11.88 -2.82
CA SER A 27 8.63 11.14 -3.06
C SER A 27 8.26 10.19 -4.17
N ALA A 28 8.72 10.47 -5.39
CA ALA A 28 8.62 9.55 -6.49
C ALA A 28 9.37 8.30 -6.04
N ASN A 29 8.63 7.35 -5.45
CA ASN A 29 9.13 6.04 -5.14
C ASN A 29 9.41 5.43 -6.51
N PHE A 30 10.69 5.36 -6.85
CA PHE A 30 11.15 4.72 -8.06
C PHE A 30 10.82 3.23 -7.91
N PHE A 31 9.66 2.83 -8.43
CA PHE A 31 9.26 1.43 -8.47
C PHE A 31 10.08 0.78 -9.58
N GLU A 32 11.27 0.28 -9.24
CA GLU A 32 11.93 -0.71 -10.09
C GLU A 32 10.99 -1.91 -10.21
N SER A 33 10.71 -2.34 -11.44
CA SER A 33 10.00 -3.58 -11.70
C SER A 33 10.87 -4.76 -11.22
N GLY A 34 10.65 -5.23 -10.00
CA GLY A 34 11.43 -6.34 -9.45
C GLY A 34 10.71 -7.15 -8.37
N SER A 35 9.81 -6.55 -7.58
CA SER A 35 9.06 -7.26 -6.56
C SER A 35 7.53 -7.15 -6.73
N VAL A 36 6.81 -8.14 -6.21
CA VAL A 36 5.33 -8.09 -6.15
C VAL A 36 4.84 -6.87 -5.35
N VAL A 37 5.61 -6.37 -4.39
CA VAL A 37 5.26 -5.17 -3.60
C VAL A 37 5.30 -3.91 -4.46
N ASP A 38 6.23 -3.81 -5.42
CA ASP A 38 6.31 -2.67 -6.32
C ASP A 38 5.10 -2.62 -7.26
N LEU A 39 4.69 -3.78 -7.77
CA LEU A 39 3.47 -3.92 -8.59
C LEU A 39 2.22 -3.54 -7.80
N ILE A 40 2.09 -4.01 -6.55
CA ILE A 40 0.98 -3.63 -5.66
C ILE A 40 0.99 -2.12 -5.41
N ASN A 41 2.15 -1.53 -5.12
CA ASN A 41 2.24 -0.11 -4.84
C ASN A 41 1.98 0.78 -6.06
N LYS A 42 2.30 0.30 -7.26
CA LYS A 42 1.88 0.93 -8.52
C LYS A 42 0.35 0.99 -8.61
N ASP A 43 -0.34 -0.13 -8.41
CA ASP A 43 -1.81 -0.17 -8.44
C ASP A 43 -2.45 0.69 -7.35
N ARG A 44 -1.84 0.73 -6.15
CA ARG A 44 -2.27 1.60 -5.06
C ARG A 44 -2.13 3.08 -5.42
N ALA A 45 -1.03 3.46 -6.07
CA ALA A 45 -0.81 4.83 -6.54
C ALA A 45 -1.86 5.24 -7.59
N GLU A 46 -2.20 4.36 -8.53
CA GLU A 46 -3.27 4.60 -9.52
C GLU A 46 -4.65 4.83 -8.86
N ARG A 47 -4.84 4.30 -7.65
CA ARG A 47 -6.06 4.45 -6.82
C ARG A 47 -5.95 5.54 -5.76
N ASN A 48 -4.88 6.32 -5.72
CA ASN A 48 -4.58 7.32 -4.68
C ASN A 48 -4.54 6.74 -3.25
N ILE A 49 -4.10 5.49 -3.11
CA ILE A 49 -3.91 4.80 -1.83
C ILE A 49 -2.43 4.88 -1.46
N LEU A 50 -2.15 5.13 -0.18
CA LEU A 50 -0.77 5.21 0.34
C LEU A 50 0.01 3.90 0.06
N PRO A 51 1.31 3.97 -0.31
CA PRO A 51 2.10 2.78 -0.58
C PRO A 51 2.28 1.94 0.69
N LEU A 52 2.35 0.63 0.51
CA LEU A 52 2.81 -0.32 1.51
C LEU A 52 4.33 -0.20 1.68
N VAL A 53 4.78 -0.43 2.92
CA VAL A 53 6.20 -0.50 3.28
C VAL A 53 6.53 -1.94 3.64
N VAL A 54 7.60 -2.48 3.06
CA VAL A 54 8.10 -3.82 3.41
C VAL A 54 8.55 -3.81 4.87
N ASN A 55 8.10 -4.81 5.63
CA ASN A 55 8.49 -4.99 7.03
C ASN A 55 9.13 -6.36 7.22
N GLU A 56 10.34 -6.38 7.81
CA GLU A 56 11.13 -7.60 7.98
C GLU A 56 10.42 -8.69 8.79
N LYS A 57 9.65 -8.32 9.82
CA LYS A 57 8.89 -9.27 10.64
C LYS A 57 7.75 -9.91 9.83
N LEU A 58 7.08 -9.13 8.99
CA LEU A 58 6.04 -9.66 8.09
C LEU A 58 6.63 -10.54 7.00
N SER A 59 7.82 -10.20 6.48
CA SER A 59 8.56 -11.06 5.55
C SER A 59 8.97 -12.39 6.20
N GLU A 60 9.42 -12.36 7.46
CA GLU A 60 9.72 -13.57 8.24
C GLU A 60 8.45 -14.41 8.47
N ALA A 61 7.34 -13.80 8.86
CA ALA A 61 6.05 -14.48 9.03
C ALA A 61 5.61 -15.18 7.74
N ALA A 62 5.66 -14.48 6.60
CA ALA A 62 5.31 -15.04 5.29
C ALA A 62 6.23 -16.20 4.90
N LYS A 63 7.54 -16.08 5.14
CA LYS A 63 8.53 -17.15 4.87
C LYS A 63 8.26 -18.39 5.72
N ASN A 64 8.02 -18.21 7.02
CA ASN A 64 7.74 -19.32 7.93
C ASN A 64 6.44 -20.03 7.58
N LYS A 65 5.41 -19.29 7.19
CA LYS A 65 4.16 -19.87 6.69
C LYS A 65 4.35 -20.63 5.37
N ALA A 66 5.07 -20.06 4.41
CA ALA A 66 5.36 -20.74 3.14
C ALA A 66 6.12 -22.05 3.37
N LYS A 67 7.07 -22.05 4.30
CA LYS A 67 7.78 -23.25 4.73
C LYS A 67 6.82 -24.29 5.33
N ASP A 68 5.92 -23.89 6.22
CA ASP A 68 4.93 -24.79 6.82
C ASP A 68 3.99 -25.41 5.76
N MET A 69 3.54 -24.62 4.78
CA MET A 69 2.76 -25.11 3.63
C MET A 69 3.49 -26.18 2.83
N ILE A 70 4.79 -25.97 2.58
CA ILE A 70 5.63 -26.93 1.84
C ILE A 70 5.88 -28.19 2.67
N GLU A 71 6.23 -28.05 3.94
CA GLU A 71 6.59 -29.18 4.81
C GLU A 71 5.40 -30.09 5.13
N ASN A 72 4.19 -29.53 5.16
CA ASN A 72 2.97 -30.26 5.49
C ASN A 72 2.04 -30.47 4.27
N ASP A 73 2.55 -30.26 3.06
CA ASP A 73 1.86 -30.50 1.78
C ASP A 73 0.44 -29.92 1.71
N TYR A 74 0.32 -28.61 1.95
CA TYR A 74 -0.97 -27.92 1.85
C TYR A 74 -0.85 -26.51 1.25
N PHE A 75 -1.95 -26.04 0.66
CA PHE A 75 -2.07 -24.66 0.17
C PHE A 75 -3.40 -24.07 0.66
N ALA A 76 -3.37 -23.40 1.81
CA ALA A 76 -4.55 -22.83 2.44
C ALA A 76 -4.18 -21.70 3.41
N HIS A 77 -5.15 -20.83 3.71
CA HIS A 77 -4.97 -19.81 4.73
C HIS A 77 -4.74 -20.42 6.13
N THR A 78 -5.52 -21.45 6.49
CA THR A 78 -5.37 -22.16 7.77
C THR A 78 -4.76 -23.52 7.52
N SER A 79 -3.74 -23.90 8.30
CA SER A 79 -3.09 -25.19 8.18
C SER A 79 -4.01 -26.35 8.58
N PRO A 80 -3.73 -27.61 8.18
CA PRO A 80 -4.46 -28.78 8.66
C PRO A 80 -4.46 -28.94 10.18
N ALA A 81 -3.46 -28.37 10.87
CA ALA A 81 -3.35 -28.34 12.33
C ALA A 81 -4.11 -27.15 12.97
N GLY A 82 -4.82 -26.34 12.17
CA GLY A 82 -5.59 -25.19 12.65
C GLY A 82 -4.78 -23.90 12.83
N ILE A 83 -3.53 -23.83 12.36
CA ILE A 83 -2.69 -22.63 12.49
C ILE A 83 -3.14 -21.59 11.45
N THR A 84 -3.52 -20.41 11.93
CA THR A 84 -4.00 -19.29 11.10
C THR A 84 -2.82 -18.44 10.59
N PRO A 85 -2.98 -17.59 9.56
CA PRO A 85 -1.90 -16.69 9.12
C PRO A 85 -1.43 -15.76 10.24
N TRP A 86 -2.34 -15.36 11.11
CA TRP A 86 -2.14 -14.42 12.20
C TRP A 86 -1.13 -14.94 13.22
N SER A 87 -1.16 -16.25 13.48
CA SER A 87 -0.22 -16.89 14.39
C SER A 87 1.24 -16.76 13.91
N TRP A 88 1.49 -16.63 12.61
CA TRP A 88 2.83 -16.38 12.08
C TRP A 88 3.28 -14.93 12.27
N ILE A 89 2.34 -13.97 12.14
CA ILE A 89 2.59 -12.55 12.41
C ILE A 89 2.90 -12.34 13.90
N GLU A 90 2.11 -12.96 14.79
CA GLU A 90 2.32 -12.94 16.25
C GLU A 90 3.67 -13.57 16.64
N LYS A 91 4.02 -14.74 16.05
CA LYS A 91 5.32 -15.39 16.29
C LYS A 91 6.51 -14.54 15.84
N ALA A 92 6.36 -13.75 14.77
CA ALA A 92 7.37 -12.80 14.33
C ALA A 92 7.41 -11.51 15.20
N GLY A 93 6.51 -11.39 16.17
CA GLY A 93 6.44 -10.26 17.10
C GLY A 93 6.04 -8.95 16.42
N TYR A 94 5.17 -9.01 15.40
CA TYR A 94 4.63 -7.82 14.75
C TYR A 94 3.24 -7.49 15.29
N ASP A 95 3.09 -6.30 15.87
CA ASP A 95 1.81 -5.81 16.35
C ASP A 95 0.99 -5.21 15.20
N TYR A 96 -0.29 -5.60 15.09
CA TYR A 96 -1.18 -5.13 14.04
C TYR A 96 -2.59 -4.88 14.57
N ALA A 97 -3.30 -3.93 13.96
CA ALA A 97 -4.72 -3.71 14.22
C ALA A 97 -5.61 -4.49 13.24
N LEU A 98 -5.17 -4.57 11.98
CA LEU A 98 -5.82 -5.31 10.90
C LEU A 98 -4.72 -5.99 10.06
N ALA A 99 -5.02 -7.20 9.58
CA ALA A 99 -4.13 -7.95 8.72
C ALA A 99 -4.93 -8.64 7.60
N GLY A 100 -4.27 -8.85 6.47
CA GLY A 100 -4.80 -9.55 5.31
C GLY A 100 -3.73 -10.44 4.72
N GLU A 101 -4.15 -11.49 4.00
CA GLU A 101 -3.24 -12.42 3.34
C GLU A 101 -3.71 -12.73 1.93
N ASN A 102 -2.78 -12.67 0.98
CA ASN A 102 -2.93 -13.24 -0.35
C ASN A 102 -1.96 -14.41 -0.52
N LEU A 103 -2.44 -15.53 -1.07
CA LEU A 103 -1.65 -16.71 -1.41
C LEU A 103 -1.67 -16.93 -2.92
N ALA A 104 -0.51 -17.27 -3.48
CA ALA A 104 -0.37 -17.69 -4.86
C ALA A 104 0.65 -18.82 -4.95
N ILE A 105 0.44 -19.77 -5.87
CA ILE A 105 1.32 -20.92 -6.10
C ILE A 105 1.44 -21.17 -7.61
N ASN A 106 2.54 -21.79 -8.04
CA ASN A 106 2.84 -22.11 -9.45
C ASN A 106 3.08 -20.88 -10.35
N PHE A 107 3.72 -19.84 -9.82
CA PHE A 107 4.21 -18.69 -10.60
C PHE A 107 5.73 -18.59 -10.52
N THR A 108 6.37 -18.29 -11.65
CA THR A 108 7.80 -17.96 -11.74
C THR A 108 8.03 -16.50 -12.17
N ASP A 109 6.95 -15.76 -12.37
CA ASP A 109 6.88 -14.44 -12.98
C ASP A 109 6.01 -13.57 -12.05
N PRO A 110 6.58 -12.52 -11.42
CA PRO A 110 5.87 -11.71 -10.44
C PRO A 110 4.74 -10.88 -11.06
N GLU A 111 4.86 -10.46 -12.32
CA GLU A 111 3.79 -9.77 -13.04
C GLU A 111 2.58 -10.68 -13.24
N LYS A 112 2.80 -11.94 -13.63
CA LYS A 112 1.71 -12.92 -13.77
C LYS A 112 1.08 -13.27 -12.44
N GLN A 113 1.88 -13.43 -11.39
CA GLN A 113 1.38 -13.66 -10.03
C GLN A 113 0.48 -12.50 -9.58
N HIS A 114 0.96 -11.26 -9.74
CA HIS A 114 0.22 -10.05 -9.40
C HIS A 114 -1.08 -9.94 -10.18
N GLN A 115 -1.03 -10.15 -11.50
CA GLN A 115 -2.22 -10.14 -12.36
C GLN A 115 -3.25 -11.20 -11.94
N ALA A 116 -2.81 -12.40 -11.59
CA ALA A 116 -3.70 -13.46 -11.12
C ALA A 116 -4.42 -13.08 -9.82
N LEU A 117 -3.72 -12.42 -8.88
CA LEU A 117 -4.33 -11.90 -7.65
C LEU A 117 -5.30 -10.75 -7.95
N MET A 118 -4.94 -9.82 -8.82
CA MET A 118 -5.79 -8.68 -9.21
C MET A 118 -7.07 -9.10 -9.95
N ASN A 119 -7.05 -10.23 -10.66
CA ASN A 119 -8.22 -10.81 -11.33
C ASN A 119 -9.18 -11.54 -10.39
N SER A 120 -8.84 -11.70 -9.10
CA SER A 120 -9.71 -12.26 -8.08
C SER A 120 -10.27 -11.15 -7.19
N GLU A 121 -11.60 -11.01 -7.16
CA GLU A 121 -12.27 -9.95 -6.39
C GLU A 121 -12.00 -10.02 -4.88
N THR A 122 -11.78 -11.22 -4.32
CA THR A 122 -11.45 -11.36 -2.90
C THR A 122 -10.00 -10.94 -2.62
N HIS A 123 -9.06 -11.34 -3.46
CA HIS A 123 -7.63 -11.01 -3.29
C HIS A 123 -7.35 -9.54 -3.57
N LYS A 124 -8.02 -8.96 -4.58
CA LYS A 124 -7.91 -7.55 -4.96
C LYS A 124 -8.33 -6.61 -3.83
N LYS A 125 -9.32 -6.98 -3.00
CA LYS A 125 -9.77 -6.15 -1.87
C LYS A 125 -8.74 -6.00 -0.75
N ILE A 126 -7.73 -6.87 -0.71
CA ILE A 126 -6.64 -6.79 0.27
C ILE A 126 -5.59 -5.73 -0.15
N PHE A 127 -5.49 -5.45 -1.46
CA PHE A 127 -4.56 -4.46 -2.04
C PHE A 127 -5.16 -3.05 -2.10
#